data_AF-A0A392N088-F1
#
_entry.id   AF-A0A392N088-F1
#
_cell.length_a   1.000
_cell.length_b   1.000
_cell.length_c   1.000
_cell.angle_alpha   90.00
_cell.angle_beta   90.00
_cell.angle_gamma   90.00
#
_symmetry.space_group_name_H-M   'P 1'
#
loop_
_entity.id
_entity.type
_entity.pdbx_description
1 polymer ?
#
loop_
_entity_poly.entity_id
_entity_poly.type
_entity_poly.pdbx_seq_one_letter_code
_entity_poly.pdbx_strand_id
1 'polypeptide(L)'
;MDTVIFSPNSQHLPLTSFQLTCHFRDGLSDYSTFDQWIEAAKQRHVKRLDLYLLNVPLTPSTIFCCKTLVNLRLTSVSVAELPRCSVDLPLLKYLYLDDVRFHDMENLIRLIYECPMLEILKTTNVKVEVEAGDGVTAGGYLKPLSKLIKADTHSLALPLRIICNVQYLTIIDFK
;
A
#
# COMPACT_ATOMS: atom_id res chain seq x y z
N MET A 1 15.76 -15.26 -15.29
CA MET A 1 15.27 -16.46 -14.56
C MET A 1 13.76 -16.38 -14.67
N ASP A 2 13.25 -16.51 -15.89
CA ASP A 2 11.94 -15.98 -16.32
C ASP A 2 10.90 -17.09 -16.50
N THR A 3 11.06 -18.20 -15.78
CA THR A 3 10.51 -19.48 -16.23
C THR A 3 9.15 -19.86 -15.65
N VAL A 4 8.47 -19.03 -14.84
CA VAL A 4 7.30 -19.56 -14.09
C VAL A 4 5.96 -18.86 -14.30
N ILE A 5 5.88 -17.61 -14.77
CA ILE A 5 4.61 -16.87 -14.57
C ILE A 5 3.92 -16.48 -15.87
N PHE A 6 4.69 -16.04 -16.86
CA PHE A 6 4.14 -15.51 -18.10
C PHE A 6 4.79 -16.26 -19.26
N SER A 7 3.95 -16.81 -20.14
CA SER A 7 4.41 -17.40 -21.39
C SER A 7 5.37 -16.41 -22.08
N PRO A 8 6.48 -16.87 -22.68
CA PRO A 8 7.42 -16.00 -23.41
C PRO A 8 6.70 -15.05 -24.39
N ASN A 9 5.61 -15.54 -24.99
CA ASN A 9 4.79 -14.80 -25.94
C ASN A 9 3.94 -13.67 -25.33
N SER A 10 3.80 -13.64 -24.00
CA SER A 10 2.98 -12.65 -23.28
C SER A 10 3.81 -11.53 -22.65
N GLN A 11 5.14 -11.59 -22.73
CA GLN A 11 6.07 -10.61 -22.16
C GLN A 11 5.90 -9.21 -22.76
N HIS A 12 5.41 -9.11 -23.99
CA HIS A 12 5.19 -7.83 -24.70
C HIS A 12 3.77 -7.26 -24.54
N LEU A 13 2.84 -8.01 -23.94
CA LEU A 13 1.46 -7.56 -23.76
C LEU A 13 1.31 -6.85 -22.41
N PRO A 14 0.67 -5.67 -22.36
CA PRO A 14 0.47 -4.96 -21.11
C PRO A 14 -0.44 -5.78 -20.19
N LEU A 15 -0.02 -5.93 -18.93
CA LEU A 15 -0.82 -6.54 -17.88
C LEU A 15 -1.54 -5.41 -17.16
N THR A 16 -2.84 -5.22 -17.38
CA THR A 16 -3.55 -4.07 -16.80
C THR A 16 -3.88 -4.26 -15.33
N SER A 17 -4.19 -5.48 -14.91
CA SER A 17 -4.56 -5.84 -13.54
C SER A 17 -3.84 -7.12 -13.14
N PHE A 18 -3.28 -7.11 -11.93
CA PHE A 18 -2.69 -8.28 -11.30
C PHE A 18 -3.31 -8.47 -9.92
N GLN A 19 -3.81 -9.67 -9.66
CA GLN A 19 -4.34 -10.05 -8.37
C GLN A 19 -3.57 -11.26 -7.86
N LEU A 20 -3.20 -11.22 -6.60
CA LEU A 20 -2.47 -12.29 -5.95
C LEU A 20 -3.05 -12.57 -4.57
N THR A 21 -3.30 -13.85 -4.31
CA THR A 21 -3.79 -14.34 -3.03
C THR A 21 -2.82 -15.41 -2.55
N CYS A 22 -2.11 -15.13 -1.47
CA CYS A 22 -1.16 -16.04 -0.87
C CYS A 22 -1.54 -16.30 0.59
N HIS A 23 -1.53 -17.57 0.95
CA HIS A 23 -1.72 -18.04 2.32
C HIS A 23 -0.50 -18.88 2.68
N PHE A 24 0.37 -18.34 3.54
CA PHE A 24 1.50 -19.13 4.03
C PHE A 24 1.12 -19.71 5.38
N ARG A 25 0.98 -21.05 5.38
CA ARG A 25 1.01 -21.86 6.59
C ARG A 25 2.49 -22.19 6.81
N ASP A 26 3.03 -21.68 7.90
CA ASP A 26 4.39 -21.91 8.40
C ASP A 26 5.51 -21.07 7.73
N GLY A 27 6.39 -20.51 8.57
CA GLY A 27 7.41 -19.50 8.23
C GLY A 27 8.59 -19.99 7.38
N LEU A 28 8.37 -20.95 6.48
CA LEU A 28 9.37 -21.54 5.58
C LEU A 28 9.10 -21.20 4.11
N SER A 29 8.34 -20.15 3.86
CA SER A 29 8.02 -19.72 2.50
C SER A 29 9.14 -18.94 1.85
N ASP A 30 9.51 -19.36 0.64
CA ASP A 30 10.44 -18.63 -0.21
C ASP A 30 9.79 -17.33 -0.72
N TYR A 31 9.97 -16.24 0.05
CA TYR A 31 9.50 -14.90 -0.28
C TYR A 31 10.02 -14.41 -1.64
N SER A 32 11.10 -15.00 -2.17
CA SER A 32 11.67 -14.59 -3.46
C SER A 32 10.72 -14.84 -4.64
N THR A 33 9.84 -15.84 -4.55
CA THR A 33 8.87 -16.14 -5.61
C THR A 33 7.79 -15.05 -5.70
N PHE A 34 7.37 -14.51 -4.54
CA PHE A 34 6.42 -13.41 -4.48
C PHE A 34 6.99 -12.15 -5.14
N ASP A 35 8.22 -11.79 -4.79
CA ASP A 35 8.86 -10.59 -5.35
C ASP A 35 9.00 -10.69 -6.88
N GLN A 36 9.35 -11.87 -7.40
CA GLN A 36 9.41 -12.12 -8.85
C GLN A 36 8.06 -11.90 -9.54
N TRP A 37 6.94 -12.28 -8.91
CA TRP A 37 5.60 -12.13 -9.48
C TRP A 37 5.20 -10.67 -9.61
N ILE A 38 5.50 -9.89 -8.58
CA ILE A 38 5.23 -8.45 -8.57
C ILE A 38 6.15 -7.73 -9.56
N GLU A 39 7.44 -8.06 -9.61
CA GLU A 39 8.37 -7.46 -10.57
C GLU A 39 7.95 -7.76 -12.01
N ALA A 40 7.53 -8.99 -12.32
CA ALA A 40 7.01 -9.34 -13.63
C ALA A 40 5.73 -8.55 -13.98
N ALA A 41 4.84 -8.31 -13.01
CA ALA A 41 3.66 -7.47 -13.21
C ALA A 41 4.05 -6.00 -13.47
N LYS A 42 5.04 -5.46 -12.74
CA LYS A 42 5.58 -4.11 -12.94
C LYS A 42 6.19 -3.92 -14.32
N GLN A 43 7.01 -4.87 -14.77
CA GLN A 43 7.62 -4.87 -16.11
C GLN A 43 6.57 -4.83 -17.22
N ARG A 44 5.38 -5.38 -16.95
CA ARG A 44 4.25 -5.36 -17.88
C ARG A 44 3.30 -4.18 -17.66
N HIS A 45 3.75 -3.14 -16.97
CA HIS A 45 3.05 -1.88 -16.75
C HIS A 45 1.70 -2.01 -16.03
N VAL A 46 1.68 -2.83 -14.97
CA VAL A 46 0.48 -3.00 -14.14
C VAL A 46 -0.10 -1.68 -13.65
N LYS A 47 -1.42 -1.54 -13.81
CA LYS A 47 -2.18 -0.37 -13.36
C LYS A 47 -3.01 -0.66 -12.12
N ARG A 48 -3.44 -1.90 -11.94
CA ARG A 48 -4.18 -2.35 -10.75
C ARG A 48 -3.48 -3.52 -10.10
N LEU A 49 -3.18 -3.37 -8.82
CA LEU A 49 -2.56 -4.39 -8.01
C LEU A 49 -3.44 -4.70 -6.81
N ASP A 50 -3.83 -5.95 -6.66
CA ASP A 50 -4.70 -6.43 -5.59
C ASP A 50 -4.03 -7.61 -4.87
N LEU A 51 -3.59 -7.39 -3.64
CA LEU A 51 -2.80 -8.35 -2.88
C LEU A 51 -3.52 -8.75 -1.60
N TYR A 52 -3.68 -10.06 -1.43
CA TYR A 52 -4.08 -10.68 -0.18
C TYR A 52 -2.92 -11.56 0.31
N LEU A 53 -2.25 -11.17 1.39
CA LEU A 53 -0.98 -11.81 1.81
C LEU A 53 -0.98 -12.18 3.30
N LEU A 54 -1.70 -13.24 3.64
CA LEU A 54 -1.83 -13.67 5.04
C LEU A 54 -0.49 -14.23 5.57
N ASN A 55 0.01 -13.62 6.66
CA ASN A 55 1.25 -13.96 7.35
C ASN A 55 2.54 -13.75 6.52
N VAL A 56 2.54 -12.79 5.60
CA VAL A 56 3.70 -12.46 4.77
C VAL A 56 4.14 -11.02 5.03
N PRO A 57 5.42 -10.78 5.37
CA PRO A 57 5.99 -9.45 5.32
C PRO A 57 6.15 -9.00 3.87
N LEU A 58 5.60 -7.84 3.56
CA LEU A 58 5.76 -7.17 2.28
C LEU A 58 6.99 -6.28 2.31
N THR A 59 7.92 -6.56 1.42
CA THR A 59 9.11 -5.73 1.19
C THR A 59 8.72 -4.47 0.39
N PRO A 60 9.07 -3.27 0.88
CA PRO A 60 8.70 -2.01 0.24
C PRO A 60 9.13 -1.84 -1.21
N SER A 61 10.35 -2.27 -1.52
CA SER A 61 11.02 -2.08 -2.81
C SER A 61 10.25 -2.69 -3.97
N THR A 62 9.43 -3.70 -3.68
CA THR A 62 8.76 -4.49 -4.70
C THR A 62 7.54 -3.76 -5.25
N ILE A 63 6.79 -3.00 -4.45
CA ILE A 63 5.48 -2.44 -4.87
C ILE A 63 5.46 -0.92 -4.89
N PHE A 64 6.06 -0.27 -3.89
CA PHE A 64 5.86 1.15 -3.67
C PHE A 64 6.64 2.05 -4.64
N CYS A 65 7.35 1.48 -5.62
CA CYS A 65 8.03 2.23 -6.69
C CYS A 65 7.40 2.02 -8.09
N CYS A 66 6.16 1.50 -8.16
CA CYS A 66 5.49 1.21 -9.44
C CYS A 66 4.88 2.47 -10.08
N LYS A 67 5.59 3.08 -11.03
CA LYS A 67 5.19 4.32 -11.73
C LYS A 67 3.90 4.24 -12.53
N THR A 68 3.46 3.04 -12.90
CA THR A 68 2.25 2.82 -13.70
C THR A 68 1.02 2.54 -12.85
N LEU A 69 1.19 2.34 -11.54
CA LEU A 69 0.15 1.89 -10.65
C LEU A 69 -0.86 3.00 -10.38
N VAL A 70 -2.14 2.69 -10.60
CA VAL A 70 -3.27 3.61 -10.40
C VAL A 70 -4.14 3.16 -9.22
N ASN A 71 -4.24 1.85 -9.01
CA ASN A 71 -5.06 1.24 -7.96
C ASN A 71 -4.25 0.21 -7.20
N LEU A 72 -4.16 0.39 -5.88
CA LEU A 72 -3.50 -0.54 -4.97
C LEU A 72 -4.48 -0.98 -3.90
N ARG A 73 -4.68 -2.29 -3.78
CA ARG A 73 -5.36 -2.93 -2.65
C ARG A 73 -4.40 -3.86 -1.92
N LEU A 74 -4.29 -3.67 -0.61
CA LEU A 74 -3.56 -4.53 0.30
C LEU A 74 -4.53 -5.09 1.33
N THR A 75 -4.58 -6.41 1.47
CA THR A 75 -5.46 -7.14 2.39
C THR A 75 -4.67 -8.13 3.24
N SER A 76 -4.82 -8.06 4.57
CA SER A 76 -4.14 -8.93 5.55
C SER A 76 -2.61 -8.94 5.42
N VAL A 77 -2.00 -7.80 5.09
CA VAL A 77 -0.57 -7.65 4.79
C VAL A 77 0.19 -7.04 5.98
N SER A 78 1.40 -7.52 6.25
CA SER A 78 2.34 -6.82 7.15
C SER A 78 3.38 -6.08 6.31
N VAL A 79 3.42 -4.76 6.38
CA VAL A 79 4.41 -3.93 5.65
C VAL A 79 5.65 -3.77 6.52
N ALA A 80 6.80 -4.23 6.02
CA ALA A 80 8.08 -4.03 6.69
C ALA A 80 8.47 -2.53 6.71
N GLU A 81 9.48 -2.17 7.51
CA GLU A 81 9.98 -0.78 7.61
C GLU A 81 10.24 -0.16 6.22
N LEU A 82 9.69 1.04 5.95
CA LEU A 82 9.89 1.74 4.69
C LEU A 82 11.18 2.57 4.75
N PRO A 83 12.21 2.27 3.94
CA PRO A 83 13.35 3.16 3.78
C PRO A 83 12.90 4.55 3.34
N ARG A 84 13.63 5.60 3.73
CA ARG A 84 13.23 7.01 3.53
C ARG A 84 12.90 7.41 2.09
N CYS A 85 13.40 6.71 1.08
CA CYS A 85 13.17 6.98 -0.35
C CYS A 85 12.43 5.84 -1.09
N SER A 86 11.61 5.06 -0.38
CA SER A 86 11.05 3.81 -0.93
C SER A 86 9.67 3.93 -1.56
N VAL A 87 9.06 5.12 -1.58
CA VAL A 87 7.72 5.32 -2.15
C VAL A 87 7.81 6.31 -3.32
N ASP A 88 7.45 5.82 -4.50
CA ASP A 88 7.33 6.55 -5.77
C ASP A 88 6.13 5.97 -6.55
N LEU A 89 4.94 6.46 -6.23
CA LEU A 89 3.66 6.05 -6.83
C LEU A 89 2.95 7.25 -7.49
N PRO A 90 3.53 7.85 -8.54
CA PRO A 90 3.10 9.14 -9.08
C PRO A 90 1.69 9.12 -9.68
N LEU A 91 1.19 7.96 -10.10
CA LEU A 91 -0.12 7.80 -10.74
C LEU A 91 -1.19 7.18 -9.82
N LEU A 92 -0.85 6.87 -8.57
CA LEU A 92 -1.78 6.19 -7.68
C LEU A 92 -2.93 7.12 -7.29
N LYS A 93 -4.15 6.68 -7.64
CA LYS A 93 -5.41 7.38 -7.35
C LYS A 93 -6.23 6.70 -6.27
N TYR A 94 -6.12 5.38 -6.16
CA TYR A 94 -6.94 4.58 -5.26
C TYR A 94 -6.06 3.72 -4.36
N LEU A 95 -6.13 3.97 -3.06
CA LEU A 95 -5.43 3.19 -2.03
C LEU A 95 -6.45 2.54 -1.09
N TYR A 96 -6.47 1.21 -1.08
CA TYR A 96 -7.30 0.40 -0.20
C TYR A 96 -6.41 -0.43 0.73
N LEU A 97 -6.53 -0.19 2.03
CA LEU A 97 -5.84 -0.91 3.09
C LEU A 97 -6.89 -1.61 3.95
N ASP A 98 -6.81 -2.93 4.04
CA ASP A 98 -7.70 -3.76 4.85
C ASP A 98 -6.87 -4.76 5.67
N ASP A 99 -6.98 -4.70 7.00
CA ASP A 99 -6.17 -5.53 7.91
C ASP A 99 -4.66 -5.42 7.62
N VAL A 100 -4.17 -4.20 7.44
CA VAL A 100 -2.76 -3.93 7.12
C VAL A 100 -2.01 -3.47 8.36
N ARG A 101 -0.87 -4.09 8.63
CA ARG A 101 0.04 -3.70 9.72
C ARG A 101 1.25 -2.95 9.16
N PHE A 102 1.52 -1.76 9.67
CA PHE A 102 2.74 -1.00 9.39
C PHE A 102 3.68 -1.06 10.59
N HIS A 103 4.98 -0.90 10.34
CA HIS A 103 5.97 -0.85 11.41
C HIS A 103 5.72 0.32 12.38
N ASP A 104 5.44 1.52 11.86
CA ASP A 104 5.14 2.71 12.64
C ASP A 104 4.14 3.63 11.90
N MET A 105 3.71 4.70 12.55
CA MET A 105 2.82 5.68 11.94
C MET A 105 3.52 6.52 10.86
N GLU A 106 4.82 6.77 10.96
CA GLU A 106 5.58 7.53 9.94
C GLU A 106 5.53 6.83 8.58
N ASN A 107 5.64 5.50 8.56
CA ASN A 107 5.58 4.68 7.37
C ASN A 107 4.21 4.78 6.67
N LEU A 108 3.12 4.70 7.44
CA LEU A 108 1.76 4.88 6.91
C LEU A 108 1.58 6.29 6.33
N ILE A 109 2.00 7.33 7.07
CA ILE A 109 1.90 8.71 6.62
C ILE A 109 2.74 8.94 5.35
N ARG A 110 3.98 8.43 5.31
CA ARG A 110 4.86 8.55 4.15
C ARG A 110 4.22 7.92 2.91
N LEU A 111 3.68 6.70 3.01
CA LEU A 111 2.98 6.06 1.88
C LEU A 111 1.87 6.95 1.31
N ILE A 112 1.08 7.58 2.18
CA ILE A 112 -0.05 8.42 1.78
C ILE A 112 0.42 9.74 1.14
N TYR A 113 1.41 10.41 1.71
CA TYR A 113 1.89 11.71 1.21
C TYR A 113 2.74 11.63 -0.05
N GLU A 114 3.43 10.50 -0.28
CA GLU A 114 4.23 10.24 -1.48
C GLU A 114 3.36 9.80 -2.68
N CYS A 115 2.03 9.83 -2.55
CA CYS A 115 1.07 9.57 -3.62
C CYS A 115 0.38 10.87 -4.06
N PRO A 116 0.98 11.67 -4.96
CA PRO A 116 0.50 13.03 -5.27
C PRO A 116 -0.86 13.08 -5.98
N MET A 117 -1.30 11.98 -6.60
CA MET A 117 -2.57 11.87 -7.33
C MET A 117 -3.66 11.13 -6.55
N LEU A 118 -3.47 10.89 -5.25
CA LEU A 118 -4.39 10.09 -4.45
C LEU A 118 -5.77 10.78 -4.34
N GLU A 119 -6.79 10.14 -4.91
CA GLU A 119 -8.18 10.61 -4.96
C GLU A 119 -9.06 9.91 -3.93
N ILE A 120 -8.82 8.62 -3.69
CA ILE A 120 -9.59 7.79 -2.75
C ILE A 120 -8.64 7.04 -1.81
N LEU A 121 -8.87 7.23 -0.52
CA LEU A 121 -8.22 6.49 0.55
C LEU A 121 -9.27 5.72 1.33
N LYS A 122 -9.10 4.40 1.44
CA LYS A 122 -9.91 3.57 2.33
C LYS A 122 -9.02 2.73 3.21
N THR A 123 -9.22 2.86 4.53
CA THR A 123 -8.47 2.12 5.54
C THR A 123 -9.44 1.40 6.47
N THR A 124 -9.31 0.08 6.58
CA THR A 124 -10.09 -0.77 7.50
C THR A 124 -9.10 -1.57 8.33
N ASN A 125 -9.22 -1.54 9.66
CA ASN A 125 -8.36 -2.31 10.58
C ASN A 125 -6.85 -2.15 10.30
N VAL A 126 -6.38 -0.90 10.13
CA VAL A 126 -4.95 -0.59 9.97
C VAL A 126 -4.30 -0.47 11.36
N LYS A 127 -3.17 -1.16 11.56
CA LYS A 127 -2.44 -1.20 12.83
C LYS A 127 -1.00 -0.72 12.64
N VAL A 128 -0.41 -0.17 13.70
CA VAL A 128 1.03 0.14 13.77
C VAL A 128 1.67 -0.72 14.87
N GLU A 129 2.86 -1.24 14.63
CA GLU A 129 3.58 -2.09 15.60
C GLU A 129 4.21 -1.26 16.73
N VAL A 130 4.83 -0.15 16.36
CA VAL A 130 5.45 0.78 17.29
C VAL A 130 4.56 2.01 17.41
N GLU A 131 3.98 2.20 18.58
CA GLU A 131 3.41 3.49 18.96
C GLU A 131 4.57 4.46 19.14
N ALA A 132 4.49 5.65 18.52
CA ALA A 132 5.53 6.65 18.67
C ALA A 132 5.72 6.96 20.16
N GLY A 133 6.90 6.61 20.70
CA GLY A 133 7.30 7.02 22.03
C GLY A 133 7.19 8.55 22.15
N ASP A 134 6.66 8.99 23.29
CA ASP A 134 6.44 10.38 23.68
C ASP A 134 7.46 11.35 23.03
N GLY A 135 7.00 12.21 22.12
CA GLY A 135 7.75 13.40 21.71
C GLY A 135 8.31 13.48 20.28
N VAL A 136 8.16 12.48 19.41
CA VAL A 136 8.32 12.72 17.96
C VAL A 136 6.93 12.74 17.34
N THR A 137 6.23 13.86 17.55
CA THR A 137 5.26 14.30 16.55
C THR A 137 5.96 14.21 15.21
N ALA A 138 5.30 13.71 14.18
CA ALA A 138 5.49 14.27 12.85
C ALA A 138 5.24 15.80 12.98
N GLY A 139 6.27 16.52 13.43
CA GLY A 139 6.23 17.92 13.88
C GLY A 139 6.24 18.89 12.70
N GLY A 140 6.07 18.35 11.49
CA GLY A 140 5.56 19.12 10.37
C GLY A 140 4.05 19.21 10.51
N TYR A 141 3.50 20.41 10.40
CA TYR A 141 2.07 20.61 10.18
C TYR A 141 1.65 19.77 8.96
N LEU A 142 1.09 18.57 9.21
CA LEU A 142 0.54 17.72 8.16
C LEU A 142 -0.53 18.51 7.44
N LYS A 143 -0.27 18.81 6.16
CA LYS A 143 -1.19 19.56 5.31
C LYS A 143 -2.25 18.61 4.75
N PRO A 144 -3.50 19.05 4.59
CA PRO A 144 -4.52 18.21 3.97
C PRO A 144 -4.09 17.76 2.57
N LEU A 145 -4.41 16.52 2.20
CA LEU A 145 -4.12 16.01 0.85
C LEU A 145 -4.98 16.74 -0.18
N SER A 146 -4.35 17.49 -1.08
CA SER A 146 -5.04 18.42 -1.98
C SER A 146 -5.86 17.75 -3.08
N LYS A 147 -5.56 16.50 -3.41
CA LYS A 147 -6.27 15.71 -4.43
C LYS A 147 -7.23 14.68 -3.84
N LEU A 148 -7.22 14.49 -2.53
CA LEU A 148 -8.05 13.49 -1.87
C LEU A 148 -9.52 13.94 -1.90
N ILE A 149 -10.36 13.17 -2.58
CA ILE A 149 -11.79 13.43 -2.76
C ILE A 149 -12.58 12.66 -1.71
N LYS A 150 -12.17 11.43 -1.41
CA LYS A 150 -12.88 10.53 -0.50
C LYS A 150 -11.93 9.86 0.48
N ALA A 151 -12.32 9.85 1.75
CA ALA A 151 -11.67 9.07 2.79
C ALA A 151 -12.69 8.21 3.54
N ASP A 152 -12.45 6.91 3.59
CA ASP A 152 -13.14 5.96 4.46
C ASP A 152 -12.13 5.45 5.48
N THR A 153 -12.23 5.82 6.75
CA THR A 153 -11.23 5.46 7.76
C THR A 153 -11.85 4.95 9.04
N HIS A 154 -11.13 4.07 9.74
CA HIS A 154 -11.49 3.67 11.09
C HIS A 154 -11.04 4.76 12.07
N SER A 155 -11.86 5.08 13.07
CA SER A 155 -11.56 6.08 14.08
C SER A 155 -10.14 5.86 14.66
N LEU A 156 -9.28 6.89 14.61
CA LEU A 156 -7.89 6.93 15.08
C LEU A 156 -6.79 6.33 14.17
N ALA A 157 -7.10 5.71 13.04
CA ALA A 157 -6.04 5.14 12.16
C ALA A 157 -5.16 6.22 11.49
N LEU A 158 -5.71 7.43 11.28
CA LEU A 158 -5.03 8.54 10.62
C LEU A 158 -5.31 9.86 11.35
N PRO A 159 -4.33 10.77 11.47
CA PRO A 159 -4.57 12.14 11.91
C PRO A 159 -5.63 12.82 11.02
N LEU A 160 -6.71 13.32 11.64
CA LEU A 160 -7.84 13.92 10.92
C LEU A 160 -7.42 15.08 9.99
N ARG A 161 -6.32 15.77 10.30
CA ARG A 161 -5.75 16.86 9.48
C ARG A 161 -5.40 16.44 8.05
N ILE A 162 -5.10 15.16 7.82
CA ILE A 162 -4.74 14.64 6.49
C ILE A 162 -5.96 14.62 5.57
N ILE A 163 -7.12 14.29 6.14
CA ILE A 163 -8.36 13.98 5.42
C ILE A 163 -9.46 15.02 5.64
N CYS A 164 -9.18 16.16 6.28
CA CYS A 164 -10.21 17.14 6.65
C CYS A 164 -10.80 17.91 5.46
N ASN A 165 -10.15 17.89 4.28
CA ASN A 165 -10.60 18.62 3.08
C ASN A 165 -11.28 17.73 2.03
N VAL A 166 -11.62 16.48 2.38
CA VAL A 166 -12.29 15.56 1.45
C VAL A 166 -13.75 15.95 1.24
N GLN A 167 -14.30 15.61 0.08
CA GLN A 167 -15.74 15.80 -0.22
C GLN A 167 -16.61 14.74 0.46
N TYR A 168 -16.07 13.54 0.62
CA TYR A 168 -16.77 12.40 1.23
C TYR A 168 -15.91 11.82 2.34
N LEU A 169 -16.37 11.92 3.58
CA LEU A 169 -15.70 11.36 4.75
C LEU A 169 -16.61 10.35 5.43
N THR A 170 -16.14 9.11 5.54
CA THR A 170 -16.76 8.07 6.37
C THR A 170 -15.82 7.74 7.51
N ILE A 171 -16.27 7.90 8.76
CA ILE A 171 -15.57 7.42 9.94
C ILE A 171 -16.30 6.17 10.43
N ILE A 172 -15.58 5.06 10.44
CA ILE A 172 -16.09 3.76 10.91
C ILE A 172 -15.61 3.61 12.36
N ASP A 173 -16.55 3.42 13.27
CA ASP A 173 -16.29 3.19 14.68
C ASP A 173 -16.94 1.86 15.07
N PHE A 174 -16.13 0.89 15.48
CA PHE A 174 -16.63 -0.37 16.03
C PHE A 174 -16.37 -0.31 17.53
N LYS A 175 -17.48 -0.30 18.28
CA LYS A 175 -17.52 -0.29 19.74
C LYS A 175 -17.03 -1.62 20.33
#